data_AF-A0A2M7Z0F1-F1
#
_entry.id   AF-A0A2M7Z0F1-F1
#
_cell.length_a   1.000
_cell.length_b   1.000
_cell.length_c   1.000
_cell.angle_alpha   90.00
_cell.angle_beta   90.00
_cell.angle_gamma   90.00
#
_symmetry.space_group_name_H-M   'P 1'
#
loop_
_entity.id
_entity.type
_entity.pdbx_description
1 polymer ?
#
loop_
_entity_poly.entity_id
_entity_poly.type
_entity_poly.pdbx_seq_one_letter_code
_entity_poly.pdbx_strand_id
1 'polypeptide(L)' 'MKSTVDYSQAGEGLERKERPVDPLSKPSGPGDRDQGPKRPETDSPSRDNLMKRMRKVDPKQAEKYRQRTGE' A
#
# COMPACT_ATOMS: atom_id res chain seq x y z
N MET A 1 -24.30 -17.36 31.17
CA MET A 1 -23.94 -18.68 30.61
C MET A 1 -22.90 -18.44 29.54
N LYS A 2 -21.73 -19.08 29.66
CA LYS A 2 -20.60 -18.97 28.73
C LYS A 2 -20.76 -20.08 27.68
N SER A 3 -20.77 -19.76 26.39
CA SER A 3 -20.67 -20.75 25.32
C SER A 3 -19.39 -20.49 24.53
N THR A 4 -18.32 -21.19 24.92
CA THR A 4 -17.11 -21.39 24.12
C THR A 4 -17.38 -22.54 23.16
N VAL A 5 -17.23 -22.28 21.86
CA VAL A 5 -17.32 -23.31 20.83
C VAL A 5 -15.91 -23.84 20.59
N ASP A 6 -15.69 -25.09 20.96
CA ASP A 6 -14.46 -25.84 20.68
C ASP A 6 -14.47 -26.31 19.23
N TYR A 7 -13.48 -25.84 18.46
CA TYR A 7 -13.20 -26.32 17.10
C TYR A 7 -12.02 -27.28 17.14
N SER A 8 -12.21 -28.44 17.78
CA SER A 8 -11.35 -29.58 17.55
C SER A 8 -11.91 -30.41 16.40
N GLN A 9 -11.09 -30.52 15.35
CA GLN A 9 -11.03 -31.67 14.45
C GLN A 9 -12.06 -31.72 13.30
N ALA A 10 -11.64 -31.22 12.14
CA ALA A 10 -11.98 -31.87 10.87
C ALA A 10 -10.99 -31.46 9.77
N GLY A 11 -10.41 -32.46 9.10
CA GLY A 11 -9.98 -32.32 7.70
C GLY A 11 -8.48 -32.41 7.45
N GLU A 12 -7.91 -33.59 7.74
CA GLU A 12 -6.77 -34.08 6.96
C GLU A 12 -7.10 -34.07 5.45
N GLY A 13 -6.07 -33.88 4.62
CA GLY A 13 -6.16 -34.24 3.20
C GLY A 13 -6.06 -33.09 2.22
N LEU A 14 -5.02 -32.27 2.30
CA LEU A 14 -4.45 -31.58 1.13
C LEU A 14 -2.93 -31.56 1.26
N GLU A 15 -2.31 -32.73 1.20
CA GLU A 15 -0.86 -32.81 1.05
C GLU A 15 -0.50 -32.28 -0.34
N ARG A 16 -0.18 -30.97 -0.40
CA ARG A 16 0.22 -30.29 -1.62
C ARG A 16 1.56 -30.89 -2.06
N LYS A 17 1.53 -31.78 -3.05
CA LYS A 17 2.76 -32.24 -3.71
C LYS A 17 3.41 -31.06 -4.42
N GLU A 18 4.53 -30.57 -3.91
CA GLU A 18 5.29 -29.50 -4.52
C GLU A 18 5.89 -29.99 -5.85
N ARG A 19 5.61 -29.27 -6.94
CA ARG A 19 6.27 -29.52 -8.23
C ARG A 19 7.69 -28.95 -8.18
N PRO A 20 8.67 -29.56 -8.86
CA PRO A 20 10.02 -29.01 -8.95
C PRO A 20 9.96 -27.57 -9.45
N VAL A 21 10.46 -26.64 -8.63
CA VAL A 21 10.57 -25.22 -9.00
C VAL A 21 11.77 -25.04 -9.92
N ASP A 22 11.56 -24.34 -11.03
CA ASP A 22 12.64 -23.94 -11.93
C ASP A 22 13.63 -23.05 -11.15
N PRO A 23 14.95 -23.35 -11.11
CA PRO A 23 15.93 -22.52 -10.42
C PRO A 23 16.03 -21.09 -10.98
N LEU A 24 15.50 -20.81 -12.18
CA LEU A 24 15.41 -19.47 -12.76
C LEU A 24 14.06 -18.77 -12.56
N SER A 25 13.15 -19.32 -11.76
CA SER A 25 11.92 -18.61 -11.39
C SER A 25 12.27 -17.34 -10.62
N LYS A 26 12.29 -16.20 -11.34
CA LYS A 26 12.63 -14.91 -10.76
C LYS A 26 11.66 -14.63 -9.61
N PRO A 27 12.15 -14.20 -8.45
CA PRO A 27 11.26 -13.76 -7.39
C PRO A 27 10.46 -12.57 -7.94
N SER A 28 9.13 -12.73 -8.07
CA SER A 28 8.18 -11.63 -8.06
C SER A 28 8.18 -11.00 -6.66
N GLY A 29 9.34 -10.48 -6.26
CA GLY A 29 9.61 -9.81 -5.02
C GLY A 29 10.02 -8.37 -5.31
N PRO A 30 9.96 -7.47 -4.33
CA PRO A 30 10.17 -6.03 -4.51
C PRO A 30 11.64 -5.64 -4.77
N GLY A 31 12.40 -6.47 -5.49
CA GLY A 31 13.81 -6.29 -5.84
C GLY A 31 14.09 -5.79 -7.26
N ASP A 32 13.09 -5.74 -8.15
CA ASP A 32 13.22 -5.13 -9.49
C ASP A 32 13.09 -3.58 -9.46
N ARG A 33 13.30 -2.97 -8.29
CA ARG A 33 13.11 -1.51 -8.07
C ARG A 33 14.30 -0.65 -8.49
N ASP A 34 15.40 -1.27 -8.95
CA ASP A 34 16.66 -0.58 -9.25
C ASP A 34 17.09 -0.65 -10.73
N GLN A 35 16.28 -1.26 -11.60
CA GLN A 35 16.59 -1.39 -13.05
C GLN A 35 15.84 -0.37 -13.94
N GLY A 36 15.30 0.70 -13.35
CA GLY A 36 14.65 1.80 -14.05
C GLY A 36 14.76 3.10 -13.25
N PRO A 37 14.44 4.26 -13.86
CA PRO A 37 14.48 5.52 -13.16
C PRO A 37 13.64 5.43 -11.88
N LYS A 38 14.31 5.63 -10.74
CA LYS A 38 13.65 5.57 -9.44
C LYS A 38 12.53 6.59 -9.41
N ARG A 39 11.35 6.15 -8.96
CA ARG A 39 10.27 7.09 -8.63
C ARG A 39 10.85 8.10 -7.63
N PRO A 40 10.70 9.41 -7.85
CA PRO A 40 11.22 10.39 -6.93
C PRO A 40 10.64 10.13 -5.53
N GLU A 41 11.49 10.24 -4.51
CA GLU A 41 11.07 10.27 -3.11
C GLU A 41 10.33 11.58 -2.87
N THR A 42 9.09 11.64 -3.37
CA THR A 42 8.17 12.70 -3.00
C THR A 42 7.63 12.34 -1.63
N ASP A 43 7.98 13.14 -0.64
CA ASP A 43 7.29 13.13 0.64
C ASP A 43 5.77 13.11 0.37
N SER A 44 5.06 12.18 1.03
CA SER A 44 3.59 12.16 1.00
C SER A 44 3.12 13.59 1.30
N PRO A 45 2.12 14.14 0.61
CA PRO A 45 1.64 15.48 0.85
C PRO A 45 1.18 15.60 2.31
N SER A 46 2.09 15.89 3.25
CA SER A 46 1.71 16.30 4.58
C SER A 46 0.75 17.45 4.40
N ARG A 47 -0.39 17.41 5.10
CA ARG A 47 -1.50 18.36 4.94
C ARG A 47 -0.99 19.81 4.98
N ASP A 48 -0.03 20.08 5.86
CA ASP A 48 0.63 21.38 6.01
C ASP A 48 1.38 21.85 4.74
N ASN A 49 1.85 20.91 3.92
CA ASN A 49 2.59 21.16 2.69
C ASN A 49 1.68 21.21 1.45
N LEU A 50 0.42 20.78 1.53
CA LEU A 50 -0.53 20.89 0.43
C LEU A 50 -0.89 22.36 0.17
N MET A 51 -1.36 23.07 1.20
CA MET A 51 -1.77 24.48 1.06
C MET A 51 -0.66 25.41 0.58
N LYS A 52 0.59 25.15 1.00
CA LYS A 52 1.76 25.93 0.57
C LYS A 52 2.02 25.74 -0.92
N ARG A 53 1.91 24.51 -1.43
CA ARG A 53 2.08 24.21 -2.86
C ARG A 53 0.90 24.69 -3.69
N MET A 54 -0.33 24.51 -3.20
CA MET A 54 -1.51 25.05 -3.87
C MET A 54 -1.40 26.56 -4.00
N ARG A 55 -0.97 27.29 -2.96
CA ARG A 55 -0.73 28.75 -3.07
C ARG A 55 0.30 29.12 -4.13
N LYS A 56 1.34 28.30 -4.32
CA LYS A 56 2.38 28.54 -5.33
C LYS A 56 1.88 28.28 -6.76
N VAL A 57 1.03 27.29 -6.95
CA VAL A 57 0.51 26.88 -8.27
C VAL A 57 -0.74 27.68 -8.64
N ASP A 58 -1.71 27.77 -7.73
CA ASP A 58 -2.95 28.51 -7.87
C ASP A 58 -3.47 28.99 -6.49
N PRO A 59 -3.27 30.29 -6.17
CA PRO A 59 -3.76 30.90 -4.93
C PRO A 59 -5.28 30.80 -4.74
N LYS A 60 -6.07 30.89 -5.82
CA LYS A 60 -7.53 30.87 -5.74
C LYS A 60 -8.04 29.47 -5.42
N GLN A 61 -7.40 28.44 -5.97
CA GLN A 61 -7.74 27.06 -5.66
C GLN A 61 -7.40 26.70 -4.21
N ALA A 62 -6.27 27.20 -3.68
CA ALA A 62 -5.93 27.00 -2.27
C ALA A 62 -7.00 27.58 -1.33
N GLU A 63 -7.52 28.77 -1.66
CA GLU A 63 -8.59 29.43 -0.89
C GLU A 63 -9.90 28.63 -0.94
N LYS A 64 -10.33 28.21 -2.15
CA LYS A 64 -11.53 27.37 -2.30
C LYS A 64 -11.42 26.05 -1.54
N TYR A 65 -10.24 25.44 -1.54
CA TYR A 65 -10.02 24.19 -0.84
C TYR A 65 -10.12 24.39 0.68
N ARG A 66 -9.48 25.41 1.27
CA ARG A 66 -9.66 25.77 2.70
C ARG A 66 -11.13 25.91 3.08
N GLN A 67 -11.87 26.69 2.29
CA GLN A 67 -13.31 26.90 2.53
C GLN A 67 -14.13 25.62 2.43
N ARG A 68 -13.75 24.69 1.54
CA ARG A 68 -14.47 23.43 1.33
C ARG A 68 -14.13 22.36 2.36
N THR A 69 -12.87 22.21 2.72
CA THR A 69 -12.39 21.11 3.55
C THR A 69 -12.26 21.51 5.02
N GLY A 70 -12.29 22.80 5.34
CA GLY A 70 -11.98 23.30 6.68
C GLY A 70 -10.53 23.06 7.09
N GLU A 71 -9.64 22.84 6.10
CA GLU A 71 -8.19 22.87 6.34
C GLU A 71 -7.68 24.32 6.46
#